data_AF-U6K807-F1
#
_entry.id   AF-U6K807-F1
#
_cell.length_a   1.000
_cell.length_b   1.000
_cell.length_c   1.000
_cell.angle_alpha   90.00
_cell.angle_beta   90.00
_cell.angle_gamma   90.00
#
_symmetry.space_group_name_H-M   'P 1'
#
loop_
_entity.id
_entity.type
_entity.pdbx_description
1 polymer ?
#
loop_
_entity_poly.entity_id
_entity_poly.type
_entity_poly.pdbx_seq_one_letter_code
_entity_poly.pdbx_strand_id
1 'polypeptide(L)'
;MDGRTARLAVPTTGLAARAAGDTAHTYHILYGDVHTKTCALRQRTGSMACLPLPQEPSLGREVHVTGDPGKPVASTPLCLMAEGSDSAGISGNSAEPVGKEGAKRRDGEMAVDGSNSCAAKDVGDVAERDGKNDSAKCSPVERAEAFKAEGNELFKQHQYAEAVAKYSAAVDAIDESSLDPKETQLHVYLCNRSFAHLRMENFGSAIIDAERALELNPKFSKGYYRRGTGYFCLGNLKAAQRDFERVCQLRGGKDADALSRLNECKKQLRAQAFAAAIRTKQTIPASKQVLAEGLEKLFPVPSDYTGPVYEKGKVDVKFLESLRSWLHNPENRLHPQYAYAMAVDFIEILEPLPSLVNLEIPADKEITVCGDVHGQFYDLVNIFKINGMPSEDNPYLFNGDIVDRGSFSVEVLLMMVACKLAYPNHMHITRGNHETSEMNAMYGFKGEMLHKYDERLYQIFTEAFRLLPLAFVVNNKAFVVHGGLSRQKDVTLDDIRKIDRNKEPGSDVLMTDLLWSDPSPLPGLTPSKRGVACQFGPDITAKFLKDNNLSFVIRSHEMKEEGYEVEHGGKLITVFSAPNYCDEMGNKGAFIRLKGSEMEPKFHQFTAVSHPPGPAMQYANPMLSFV
;
A
#
# COMPACT_ATOMS: atom_id res chain seq x y z
N MET A 1 62.04 -45.67 -25.08
CA MET A 1 62.35 -45.26 -26.46
C MET A 1 61.13 -44.51 -26.96
N ASP A 2 61.00 -43.26 -26.54
CA ASP A 2 61.60 -42.05 -27.15
C ASP A 2 60.51 -41.42 -28.04
N GLY A 3 60.02 -40.21 -27.84
CA GLY A 3 60.51 -39.10 -27.04
C GLY A 3 60.43 -37.82 -27.87
N ARG A 4 59.94 -36.73 -27.23
CA ARG A 4 60.22 -35.28 -27.43
C ARG A 4 58.92 -34.45 -27.26
N THR A 5 58.67 -33.83 -26.10
CA THR A 5 59.17 -32.52 -25.54
C THR A 5 58.50 -31.29 -26.20
N ALA A 6 58.07 -30.22 -25.52
CA ALA A 6 58.60 -29.54 -24.32
C ALA A 6 57.51 -28.68 -23.60
N ARG A 7 57.45 -28.70 -22.25
CA ARG A 7 57.88 -27.69 -21.21
C ARG A 7 56.99 -26.42 -21.07
N LEU A 8 56.24 -26.20 -19.98
CA LEU A 8 56.56 -25.79 -18.58
C LEU A 8 57.16 -24.37 -18.43
N ALA A 9 56.44 -23.48 -17.72
CA ALA A 9 56.96 -22.66 -16.62
C ALA A 9 55.86 -21.89 -15.87
N VAL A 10 55.86 -22.02 -14.55
CA VAL A 10 55.26 -21.09 -13.56
C VAL A 10 56.35 -20.07 -13.17
N PRO A 11 55.97 -18.84 -12.77
CA PRO A 11 56.59 -18.31 -11.55
C PRO A 11 55.59 -17.64 -10.59
N THR A 12 55.87 -17.87 -9.31
CA THR A 12 55.36 -17.17 -8.13
C THR A 12 56.10 -15.86 -7.88
N THR A 13 55.36 -14.77 -7.67
CA THR A 13 55.65 -13.58 -6.83
C THR A 13 54.26 -12.98 -6.49
N GLY A 14 53.85 -12.59 -5.28
CA GLY A 14 54.53 -11.91 -4.20
C GLY A 14 54.31 -10.39 -4.34
N LEU A 15 53.22 -9.82 -3.79
CA LEU A 15 53.17 -8.56 -3.01
C LEU A 15 51.75 -7.93 -2.87
N ALA A 16 51.47 -7.52 -1.63
CA ALA A 16 50.67 -6.37 -1.19
C ALA A 16 49.14 -6.38 -1.35
N ALA A 17 48.49 -6.82 -0.26
CA ALA A 17 47.19 -6.29 0.14
C ALA A 17 47.32 -4.78 0.40
N ARG A 18 46.57 -3.97 -0.37
CA ARG A 18 46.24 -2.59 -0.01
C ARG A 18 44.77 -2.53 0.33
N ALA A 19 44.51 -2.24 1.60
CA ALA A 19 43.23 -1.75 2.07
C ALA A 19 42.90 -0.41 1.40
N ALA A 20 41.74 -0.34 0.77
CA ALA A 20 40.98 0.88 0.52
C ALA A 20 39.56 0.49 0.97
N GLY A 21 39.07 0.94 2.12
CA GLY A 21 38.84 2.34 2.42
C GLY A 21 37.38 2.61 2.10
N ASP A 22 36.49 2.13 2.96
CA ASP A 22 35.05 2.43 2.93
C ASP A 22 34.87 3.94 2.86
N THR A 23 34.45 4.43 1.69
CA THR A 23 33.98 5.79 1.53
C THR A 23 32.46 5.73 1.59
N ALA A 24 31.92 6.16 2.74
CA ALA A 24 30.50 6.42 2.92
C ALA A 24 30.07 7.52 1.94
N HIS A 25 29.43 7.14 0.84
CA HIS A 25 28.74 8.08 -0.04
C HIS A 25 27.45 8.54 0.65
N THR A 26 27.55 9.69 1.31
CA THR A 26 26.39 10.44 1.80
C THR A 26 25.85 11.23 0.61
N TYR A 27 24.72 10.81 0.04
CA TYR A 27 24.04 11.57 -1.00
C TYR A 27 23.30 12.74 -0.34
N HIS A 28 23.81 13.96 -0.54
CA HIS A 28 23.06 15.18 -0.31
C HIS A 28 22.13 15.41 -1.50
N ILE A 29 20.82 15.39 -1.25
CA ILE A 29 19.82 15.95 -2.16
C ILE A 29 19.99 17.48 -2.10
N LEU A 30 20.60 18.05 -3.13
CA LEU A 30 20.70 19.50 -3.31
C LEU A 30 19.42 20.01 -3.97
N TYR A 31 18.58 20.68 -3.20
CA TYR A 31 17.66 21.68 -3.74
C TYR A 31 18.51 22.87 -4.19
N GLY A 32 18.45 23.19 -5.49
CA GLY A 32 19.12 24.35 -6.04
C GLY A 32 18.35 25.62 -5.72
N ASP A 33 18.93 26.47 -4.89
CA ASP A 33 18.52 27.87 -4.77
C ASP A 33 19.63 28.78 -5.29
N VAL A 34 19.25 29.59 -6.27
CA VAL A 34 20.07 30.61 -6.91
C VAL A 34 19.98 31.87 -6.07
N HIS A 35 21.03 32.21 -5.30
CA HIS A 35 21.45 33.61 -5.17
C HIS A 35 22.86 33.75 -4.58
N THR A 36 23.68 34.46 -5.35
CA THR A 36 25.02 34.95 -5.03
C THR A 36 25.01 35.97 -3.88
N LYS A 37 25.91 35.82 -2.89
CA LYS A 37 26.86 36.86 -2.46
C LYS A 37 27.91 36.31 -1.48
N THR A 38 29.14 36.69 -1.79
CA THR A 38 30.44 36.50 -1.12
C THR A 38 30.50 36.94 0.35
N CYS A 39 31.23 36.22 1.22
CA CYS A 39 32.60 36.59 1.67
C CYS A 39 33.14 35.76 2.88
N ALA A 40 34.45 35.50 2.83
CA ALA A 40 35.44 35.36 3.91
C ALA A 40 35.60 34.05 4.72
N LEU A 41 36.72 33.38 4.42
CA LEU A 41 37.44 32.38 5.23
C LEU A 41 37.79 32.86 6.65
N ARG A 42 37.78 31.92 7.61
CA ARG A 42 38.85 31.77 8.61
C ARG A 42 38.91 30.36 9.20
N GLN A 43 40.00 29.65 8.89
CA GLN A 43 40.43 28.44 9.58
C GLN A 43 40.92 28.76 10.99
N ARG A 44 40.55 27.95 11.99
CA ARG A 44 41.37 27.73 13.20
C ARG A 44 41.28 26.27 13.64
N THR A 45 42.47 25.72 13.85
CA THR A 45 42.83 24.42 14.40
C THR A 45 42.58 24.38 15.92
N GLY A 46 42.31 23.20 16.48
CA GLY A 46 42.26 23.02 17.94
C GLY A 46 41.75 21.68 18.44
N SER A 47 42.66 20.73 18.60
CA SER A 47 42.83 19.73 19.69
C SER A 47 41.63 19.01 20.34
N MET A 48 41.73 17.69 20.35
CA MET A 48 40.96 16.71 21.13
C MET A 48 40.96 16.96 22.65
N ALA A 49 39.82 16.72 23.29
CA ALA A 49 39.74 16.31 24.69
C ALA A 49 38.61 15.28 24.88
N CYS A 50 38.98 14.05 25.23
CA CYS A 50 38.09 12.99 25.72
C CYS A 50 37.73 13.22 27.19
N LEU A 51 36.46 13.04 27.58
CA LEU A 51 35.98 12.82 28.95
C LEU A 51 34.57 12.16 28.91
N PRO A 52 34.08 11.49 29.98
CA PRO A 52 33.91 10.03 30.02
C PRO A 52 32.46 9.51 30.03
N LEU A 53 32.34 8.19 29.87
CA LEU A 53 31.10 7.37 29.90
C LEU A 53 30.41 7.41 31.28
N PRO A 54 29.06 7.45 31.35
CA PRO A 54 28.33 7.19 32.58
C PRO A 54 28.07 5.69 32.81
N GLN A 55 28.13 5.34 34.10
CA GLN A 55 28.05 4.02 34.72
C GLN A 55 26.67 3.34 34.57
N GLU A 56 26.68 2.01 34.54
CA GLU A 56 25.51 1.14 34.64
C GLU A 56 24.83 1.23 36.03
N PRO A 57 23.50 1.10 36.11
CA PRO A 57 22.83 0.76 37.36
C PRO A 57 22.58 -0.75 37.50
N SER A 58 22.99 -1.24 38.67
CA SER A 58 22.85 -2.58 39.22
C SER A 58 21.41 -3.08 39.39
N LEU A 59 21.26 -4.39 39.21
CA LEU A 59 20.13 -5.26 39.60
C LEU A 59 19.65 -5.03 41.05
N GLY A 60 18.32 -5.06 41.26
CA GLY A 60 17.74 -5.14 42.59
C GLY A 60 16.22 -5.30 42.65
N ARG A 61 15.81 -6.53 42.99
CA ARG A 61 14.56 -7.00 43.63
C ARG A 61 13.27 -7.16 42.81
N GLU A 62 12.94 -8.44 42.60
CA GLU A 62 11.62 -9.00 42.37
C GLU A 62 10.66 -8.72 43.56
N VAL A 63 9.42 -8.38 43.23
CA VAL A 63 8.27 -8.47 44.13
C VAL A 63 7.22 -9.32 43.42
N HIS A 64 6.98 -10.52 43.94
CA HIS A 64 5.86 -11.36 43.54
C HIS A 64 4.54 -10.75 44.06
N VAL A 65 3.57 -10.56 43.18
CA VAL A 65 2.16 -10.42 43.54
C VAL A 65 1.36 -11.38 42.65
N THR A 66 0.72 -12.34 43.29
CA THR A 66 -0.26 -13.27 42.71
C THR A 66 -1.63 -12.60 42.63
N GLY A 67 -2.34 -12.77 41.51
CA GLY A 67 -3.71 -12.28 41.30
C GLY A 67 -4.46 -13.09 40.24
N ASP A 68 -5.61 -13.62 40.66
CA ASP A 68 -6.54 -14.58 40.04
C ASP A 68 -7.25 -14.04 38.76
N PRO A 69 -7.64 -14.87 37.77
CA PRO A 69 -8.27 -14.41 36.52
C PRO A 69 -9.80 -14.54 36.57
N GLY A 70 -10.53 -13.44 36.37
CA GLY A 70 -11.98 -13.54 36.13
C GLY A 70 -12.76 -12.23 36.10
N LYS A 71 -12.95 -11.66 34.88
CA LYS A 71 -14.22 -11.13 34.29
C LYS A 71 -13.95 -10.01 33.26
N PRO A 72 -14.75 -9.94 32.18
CA PRO A 72 -14.51 -9.02 31.07
C PRO A 72 -15.01 -7.60 31.40
N VAL A 73 -14.23 -6.58 31.05
CA VAL A 73 -14.63 -5.18 31.11
C VAL A 73 -15.23 -4.79 29.75
N ALA A 74 -16.49 -4.37 29.76
CA ALA A 74 -17.23 -3.89 28.61
C ALA A 74 -16.60 -2.61 28.04
N SER A 75 -16.46 -2.56 26.71
CA SER A 75 -16.03 -1.38 25.96
C SER A 75 -17.23 -0.44 25.72
N THR A 76 -17.13 0.79 26.20
CA THR A 76 -18.03 1.90 25.87
C THR A 76 -17.40 2.72 24.74
N PRO A 77 -18.13 3.12 23.69
CA PRO A 77 -17.56 3.91 22.59
C PRO A 77 -17.32 5.36 23.04
N LEU A 78 -16.11 5.88 22.81
CA LEU A 78 -15.76 7.26 23.14
C LEU A 78 -16.20 8.21 22.02
N CYS A 79 -16.94 9.24 22.41
CA CYS A 79 -17.56 10.25 21.57
C CYS A 79 -16.52 11.14 20.85
N LEU A 80 -16.73 11.38 19.54
CA LEU A 80 -16.04 12.39 18.74
C LEU A 80 -16.43 13.79 19.23
N MET A 81 -15.48 14.52 19.83
CA MET A 81 -15.64 15.94 20.13
C MET A 81 -15.04 16.77 19.00
N ALA A 82 -15.93 17.36 18.19
CA ALA A 82 -15.66 18.55 17.41
C ALA A 82 -16.12 19.77 18.24
N GLU A 83 -15.23 20.74 18.44
CA GLU A 83 -15.48 22.16 18.76
C GLU A 83 -14.09 22.81 19.01
N GLY A 84 -13.75 24.04 18.66
CA GLY A 84 -14.57 25.22 18.36
C GLY A 84 -14.01 26.38 19.19
N SER A 85 -13.32 27.33 18.54
CA SER A 85 -12.98 28.70 18.95
C SER A 85 -13.08 29.13 20.43
N ASP A 86 -11.94 29.52 21.02
CA ASP A 86 -11.88 30.30 22.25
C ASP A 86 -12.31 31.76 22.01
N SER A 87 -13.36 32.22 22.70
CA SER A 87 -13.43 33.62 23.17
C SER A 87 -14.38 33.79 24.37
N ALA A 88 -13.86 34.55 25.35
CA ALA A 88 -14.52 35.41 26.33
C ALA A 88 -15.77 34.89 27.09
N GLY A 89 -15.61 34.72 28.40
CA GLY A 89 -16.70 34.44 29.33
C GLY A 89 -17.63 35.64 29.60
N ILE A 90 -18.80 35.32 30.15
CA ILE A 90 -19.47 35.97 31.28
C ILE A 90 -20.66 35.06 31.68
N SER A 91 -20.84 34.91 33.00
CA SER A 91 -21.95 34.30 33.78
C SER A 91 -23.32 34.30 33.09
N GLY A 92 -24.16 33.26 33.14
CA GLY A 92 -24.47 32.38 34.26
C GLY A 92 -25.76 32.86 34.95
N ASN A 93 -26.92 32.25 34.63
CA ASN A 93 -27.95 31.97 35.63
C ASN A 93 -29.06 30.99 35.18
N SER A 94 -29.21 29.96 36.03
CA SER A 94 -30.42 29.29 36.53
C SER A 94 -31.50 28.71 35.59
N ALA A 95 -31.58 27.38 35.70
CA ALA A 95 -32.69 26.45 35.51
C ALA A 95 -34.09 26.93 35.99
N GLU A 96 -35.16 26.48 35.33
CA GLU A 96 -35.94 25.28 35.76
C GLU A 96 -37.09 24.92 34.77
N PRO A 97 -37.68 23.69 34.87
CA PRO A 97 -38.36 23.00 33.78
C PRO A 97 -39.86 22.77 33.98
N VAL A 98 -40.64 22.67 32.90
CA VAL A 98 -42.00 22.07 32.82
C VAL A 98 -42.19 21.70 31.34
N GLY A 99 -42.77 20.59 30.86
CA GLY A 99 -43.53 19.46 31.40
C GLY A 99 -44.07 18.70 30.17
N LYS A 100 -44.32 17.41 30.34
CA LYS A 100 -44.74 16.44 29.30
C LYS A 100 -46.11 16.76 28.70
N GLU A 101 -46.27 16.44 27.41
CA GLU A 101 -47.43 15.80 26.73
C GLU A 101 -47.06 15.69 25.24
N GLY A 102 -47.35 14.67 24.44
CA GLY A 102 -48.40 13.67 24.46
C GLY A 102 -48.88 13.51 23.00
N ALA A 103 -48.40 12.46 22.33
CA ALA A 103 -48.92 11.77 21.13
C ALA A 103 -49.83 12.50 20.12
N LYS A 104 -49.49 12.38 18.81
CA LYS A 104 -50.24 11.55 17.85
C LYS A 104 -49.64 11.56 16.44
N ARG A 105 -49.40 10.36 15.92
CA ARG A 105 -49.27 10.06 14.49
C ARG A 105 -50.63 10.22 13.81
N ARG A 106 -50.65 10.69 12.56
CA ARG A 106 -51.54 10.18 11.52
C ARG A 106 -50.84 10.21 10.17
N ASP A 107 -50.93 9.05 9.53
CA ASP A 107 -50.60 8.75 8.14
C ASP A 107 -51.47 9.55 7.16
N GLY A 108 -50.99 9.65 5.91
CA GLY A 108 -51.73 10.23 4.80
C GLY A 108 -50.91 10.29 3.53
N GLU A 109 -50.83 9.15 2.84
CA GLU A 109 -50.29 8.91 1.50
C GLU A 109 -50.82 9.82 0.39
N MET A 110 -49.98 9.97 -0.65
CA MET A 110 -50.31 9.96 -2.10
C MET A 110 -51.24 11.06 -2.65
N ALA A 111 -51.14 11.55 -3.89
CA ALA A 111 -50.28 11.35 -5.04
C ALA A 111 -50.80 12.28 -6.16
N VAL A 112 -49.88 12.71 -7.03
CA VAL A 112 -50.03 12.74 -8.52
C VAL A 112 -50.86 13.84 -9.21
N ASP A 113 -50.26 14.26 -10.34
CA ASP A 113 -50.75 15.00 -11.50
C ASP A 113 -51.04 16.51 -11.34
N GLY A 114 -50.67 17.36 -12.28
CA GLY A 114 -50.14 17.16 -13.62
C GLY A 114 -50.32 18.47 -14.40
N SER A 115 -49.36 18.76 -15.28
CA SER A 115 -49.47 19.62 -16.47
C SER A 115 -50.55 20.73 -16.52
N ASN A 116 -50.15 21.99 -16.70
CA ASN A 116 -50.35 22.64 -17.99
C ASN A 116 -49.63 23.97 -18.16
N SER A 117 -49.41 24.25 -19.43
CA SER A 117 -48.61 25.28 -20.07
C SER A 117 -49.36 26.61 -20.28
N CYS A 118 -48.65 27.52 -20.94
CA CYS A 118 -49.06 28.72 -21.70
C CYS A 118 -49.67 29.92 -20.96
N ALA A 119 -48.96 31.05 -20.96
CA ALA A 119 -49.11 32.09 -22.01
C ALA A 119 -48.23 33.32 -21.70
N ALA A 120 -47.51 33.77 -22.72
CA ALA A 120 -46.83 35.06 -22.74
C ALA A 120 -47.82 36.18 -23.08
N LYS A 121 -47.75 37.33 -22.38
CA LYS A 121 -48.12 38.65 -22.92
C LYS A 121 -47.36 39.79 -22.22
N ASP A 122 -46.79 40.62 -23.09
CA ASP A 122 -46.68 42.09 -23.05
C ASP A 122 -45.85 42.81 -21.97
N VAL A 123 -44.64 43.15 -22.44
CA VAL A 123 -43.94 44.44 -22.36
C VAL A 123 -44.72 45.60 -21.72
N GLY A 124 -44.16 46.13 -20.63
CA GLY A 124 -44.47 47.45 -20.09
C GLY A 124 -43.24 48.02 -19.39
N ASP A 125 -42.81 49.19 -19.85
CA ASP A 125 -41.66 49.96 -19.39
C ASP A 125 -41.49 49.98 -17.86
N VAL A 126 -40.29 49.61 -17.39
CA VAL A 126 -39.82 49.95 -16.05
C VAL A 126 -38.52 50.72 -16.18
N ALA A 127 -38.64 52.01 -15.87
CA ALA A 127 -37.56 52.95 -15.69
C ALA A 127 -36.41 52.37 -14.85
N GLU A 128 -35.19 52.70 -15.26
CA GLU A 128 -33.96 52.57 -14.49
C GLU A 128 -34.20 53.00 -13.04
N ARG A 129 -34.22 52.01 -12.15
CA ARG A 129 -33.91 52.20 -10.75
C ARG A 129 -32.58 51.50 -10.54
N ASP A 130 -31.56 52.30 -10.23
CA ASP A 130 -30.28 51.88 -9.69
C ASP A 130 -30.49 50.89 -8.52
N GLY A 131 -30.58 49.62 -8.86
CA GLY A 131 -30.47 48.51 -7.94
C GLY A 131 -29.01 48.39 -7.57
N LYS A 132 -28.64 48.95 -6.42
CA LYS A 132 -27.42 48.59 -5.71
C LYS A 132 -27.28 47.07 -5.74
N ASN A 133 -26.29 46.62 -6.49
CA ASN A 133 -25.86 45.23 -6.56
C ASN A 133 -25.17 44.90 -5.24
N ASP A 134 -25.93 44.57 -4.20
CA ASP A 134 -25.43 44.04 -2.92
C ASP A 134 -25.11 42.54 -3.03
N SER A 135 -24.47 42.11 -4.12
CA SER A 135 -23.64 40.90 -4.09
C SER A 135 -22.33 41.29 -3.42
N ALA A 136 -22.32 41.27 -2.09
CA ALA A 136 -21.10 41.41 -1.30
C ALA A 136 -20.04 40.46 -1.88
N LYS A 137 -18.92 41.01 -2.37
CA LYS A 137 -17.78 40.21 -2.84
C LYS A 137 -17.24 39.44 -1.64
N CYS A 138 -17.65 38.17 -1.52
CA CYS A 138 -17.13 37.23 -0.53
C CYS A 138 -15.60 37.23 -0.60
N SER A 139 -14.96 37.53 0.52
CA SER A 139 -13.51 37.64 0.59
C SER A 139 -12.86 36.28 0.25
N PRO A 140 -11.62 36.26 -0.25
CA PRO A 140 -10.90 35.02 -0.50
C PRO A 140 -10.87 34.07 0.71
N VAL A 141 -10.76 34.64 1.92
CA VAL A 141 -10.77 33.89 3.18
C VAL A 141 -12.13 33.26 3.48
N GLU A 142 -13.23 33.99 3.31
CA GLU A 142 -14.59 33.46 3.50
C GLU A 142 -14.91 32.35 2.51
N ARG A 143 -14.46 32.47 1.25
CA ARG A 143 -14.59 31.40 0.25
C ARG A 143 -13.80 30.16 0.63
N ALA A 144 -12.56 30.33 1.09
CA ALA A 144 -11.73 29.22 1.54
C ALA A 144 -12.32 28.50 2.76
N GLU A 145 -12.89 29.25 3.70
CA GLU A 145 -13.59 28.72 4.87
C GLU A 145 -14.83 27.91 4.49
N ALA A 146 -15.61 28.36 3.50
CA ALA A 146 -16.75 27.61 2.97
C ALA A 146 -16.31 26.28 2.34
N PHE A 147 -15.28 26.30 1.49
CA PHE A 147 -14.74 25.07 0.89
C PHE A 147 -14.18 24.10 1.94
N LYS A 148 -13.50 24.61 2.99
CA LYS A 148 -13.06 23.79 4.11
C LYS A 148 -14.25 23.16 4.83
N ALA A 149 -15.33 23.90 5.07
CA ALA A 149 -16.53 23.37 5.74
C ALA A 149 -17.18 22.24 4.93
N GLU A 150 -17.31 22.40 3.62
CA GLU A 150 -17.77 21.35 2.71
C GLU A 150 -16.83 20.13 2.75
N GLY A 151 -15.51 20.35 2.68
CA GLY A 151 -14.51 19.27 2.78
C GLY A 151 -14.59 18.51 4.10
N ASN A 152 -14.83 19.19 5.22
CA ASN A 152 -15.01 18.55 6.52
C ASN A 152 -16.26 17.66 6.55
N GLU A 153 -17.34 18.07 5.89
CA GLU A 153 -18.58 17.29 5.86
C GLU A 153 -18.44 16.04 4.98
N LEU A 154 -17.84 16.18 3.80
CA LEU A 154 -17.47 15.05 2.94
C LEU A 154 -16.53 14.07 3.66
N PHE A 155 -15.56 14.59 4.41
CA PHE A 155 -14.65 13.76 5.19
C PHE A 155 -15.39 12.91 6.24
N LYS A 156 -16.39 13.47 6.93
CA LYS A 156 -17.22 12.70 7.89
C LYS A 156 -18.09 11.65 7.19
N GLN A 157 -18.47 11.89 5.95
CA GLN A 157 -19.19 10.95 5.10
C GLN A 157 -18.26 9.92 4.43
N HIS A 158 -16.98 9.90 4.80
CA HIS A 158 -15.94 9.03 4.23
C HIS A 158 -15.68 9.23 2.73
N GLN A 159 -16.15 10.36 2.18
CA GLN A 159 -15.92 10.79 0.79
C GLN A 159 -14.60 11.55 0.70
N TYR A 160 -13.49 10.84 0.89
CA TYR A 160 -12.17 11.46 1.05
C TYR A 160 -11.65 12.10 -0.24
N ALA A 161 -11.95 11.55 -1.41
CA ALA A 161 -11.50 12.09 -2.69
C ALA A 161 -12.14 13.47 -2.96
N GLU A 162 -13.45 13.56 -2.73
CA GLU A 162 -14.21 14.79 -2.83
C GLU A 162 -13.78 15.78 -1.74
N ALA A 163 -13.50 15.30 -0.52
CA ALA A 163 -12.96 16.14 0.54
C ALA A 163 -11.60 16.75 0.14
N VAL A 164 -10.68 15.96 -0.45
CA VAL A 164 -9.41 16.46 -1.01
C VAL A 164 -9.67 17.55 -2.05
N ALA A 165 -10.61 17.34 -2.98
CA ALA A 165 -10.94 18.33 -4.00
C ALA A 165 -11.42 19.65 -3.37
N LYS A 166 -12.26 19.58 -2.33
CA LYS A 166 -12.73 20.78 -1.61
C LYS A 166 -11.63 21.45 -0.82
N TYR A 167 -10.75 20.72 -0.13
CA TYR A 167 -9.60 21.33 0.53
C TYR A 167 -8.62 21.95 -0.46
N SER A 168 -8.44 21.37 -1.64
CA SER A 168 -7.65 22.00 -2.72
C SER A 168 -8.28 23.30 -3.18
N ALA A 169 -9.59 23.35 -3.39
CA ALA A 169 -10.28 24.59 -3.70
C ALA A 169 -10.14 25.64 -2.58
N ALA A 170 -10.10 25.22 -1.30
CA ALA A 170 -9.82 26.10 -0.18
C ALA A 170 -8.39 26.66 -0.19
N VAL A 171 -7.40 25.83 -0.54
CA VAL A 171 -6.00 26.25 -0.71
C VAL A 171 -5.85 27.22 -1.87
N ASP A 172 -6.42 26.89 -3.04
CA ASP A 172 -6.33 27.69 -4.26
C ASP A 172 -7.06 29.04 -4.14
N ALA A 173 -8.04 29.15 -3.23
CA ALA A 173 -8.72 30.40 -2.94
C ALA A 173 -7.85 31.40 -2.17
N ILE A 174 -6.76 30.96 -1.54
CA ILE A 174 -5.84 31.81 -0.79
C ILE A 174 -4.65 32.19 -1.67
N ASP A 175 -4.50 33.48 -1.95
CA ASP A 175 -3.29 34.02 -2.59
C ASP A 175 -2.26 34.41 -1.52
N GLU A 176 -1.26 33.56 -1.34
CA GLU A 176 -0.15 33.73 -0.39
C GLU A 176 0.68 35.01 -0.65
N SER A 177 0.64 35.57 -1.85
CA SER A 177 1.35 36.82 -2.17
C SER A 177 0.62 38.06 -1.68
N SER A 178 -0.68 37.93 -1.36
CA SER A 178 -1.58 39.04 -1.10
C SER A 178 -2.02 39.17 0.37
N LEU A 179 -1.85 38.12 1.17
CA LEU A 179 -2.33 38.05 2.56
C LEU A 179 -1.18 37.70 3.51
N ASP A 180 -1.19 38.24 4.73
CA ASP A 180 -0.25 37.79 5.77
C ASP A 180 -0.52 36.30 6.05
N PRO A 181 0.49 35.41 5.92
CA PRO A 181 0.34 33.99 6.24
C PRO A 181 -0.27 33.72 7.62
N LYS A 182 -0.12 34.64 8.58
CA LYS A 182 -0.74 34.56 9.92
C LYS A 182 -2.23 34.91 9.94
N GLU A 183 -2.70 35.72 8.99
CA GLU A 183 -4.12 36.02 8.79
C GLU A 183 -4.82 34.91 7.99
N THR A 184 -4.05 34.07 7.28
CA THR A 184 -4.59 32.89 6.59
C THR A 184 -4.65 31.67 7.51
N GLN A 185 -5.72 30.88 7.39
CA GLN A 185 -5.80 29.53 7.98
C GLN A 185 -5.22 28.45 7.04
N LEU A 186 -4.31 28.83 6.12
CA LEU A 186 -3.80 27.94 5.08
C LEU A 186 -3.16 26.66 5.64
N HIS A 187 -2.40 26.77 6.73
CA HIS A 187 -1.81 25.62 7.43
C HIS A 187 -2.87 24.63 7.95
N VAL A 188 -4.08 25.09 8.28
CA VAL A 188 -5.20 24.22 8.68
C VAL A 188 -5.77 23.50 7.46
N TYR A 189 -5.97 24.20 6.34
CA TYR A 189 -6.51 23.61 5.11
C TYR A 189 -5.59 22.51 4.58
N LEU A 190 -4.29 22.80 4.52
CA LEU A 190 -3.26 21.83 4.15
C LEU A 190 -3.24 20.62 5.10
N CYS A 191 -3.38 20.83 6.40
CA CYS A 191 -3.38 19.72 7.36
C CYS A 191 -4.65 18.86 7.28
N ASN A 192 -5.81 19.46 6.96
CA ASN A 192 -7.04 18.71 6.71
C ASN A 192 -6.93 17.91 5.40
N ARG A 193 -6.35 18.51 4.34
CA ARG A 193 -6.07 17.80 3.08
C ARG A 193 -5.07 16.67 3.27
N SER A 194 -4.00 16.91 4.04
CA SER A 194 -3.04 15.89 4.47
C SER A 194 -3.73 14.73 5.18
N PHE A 195 -4.70 15.01 6.05
CA PHE A 195 -5.46 13.95 6.71
C PHE A 195 -6.31 13.14 5.74
N ALA A 196 -7.00 13.81 4.80
CA ALA A 196 -7.73 13.11 3.74
C ALA A 196 -6.79 12.25 2.86
N HIS A 197 -5.59 12.75 2.55
CA HIS A 197 -4.57 11.96 1.87
C HIS A 197 -4.12 10.73 2.68
N LEU A 198 -3.97 10.82 4.01
CA LEU A 198 -3.67 9.65 4.86
C LEU A 198 -4.78 8.60 4.78
N ARG A 199 -6.05 9.02 4.81
CA ARG A 199 -7.21 8.10 4.68
C ARG A 199 -7.28 7.42 3.32
N MET A 200 -6.74 8.06 2.29
CA MET A 200 -6.61 7.52 0.94
C MET A 200 -5.24 6.87 0.68
N GLU A 201 -4.38 6.77 1.70
CA GLU A 201 -3.03 6.21 1.62
C GLU A 201 -2.09 6.88 0.62
N ASN A 202 -2.41 8.14 0.29
CA ASN A 202 -1.55 9.04 -0.46
C ASN A 202 -0.50 9.64 0.49
N PHE A 203 0.33 8.79 1.10
CA PHE A 203 1.24 9.16 2.18
C PHE A 203 2.26 10.22 1.76
N GLY A 204 2.72 10.19 0.50
CA GLY A 204 3.61 11.21 -0.05
C GLY A 204 2.94 12.58 -0.11
N SER A 205 1.74 12.66 -0.67
CA SER A 205 0.94 13.89 -0.68
C SER A 205 0.63 14.37 0.74
N ALA A 206 0.31 13.45 1.65
CA ALA A 206 0.06 13.79 3.05
C ALA A 206 1.29 14.41 3.73
N ILE A 207 2.49 13.88 3.47
CA ILE A 207 3.75 14.41 4.00
C ILE A 207 4.03 15.80 3.44
N ILE A 208 3.88 16.00 2.12
CA ILE A 208 4.10 17.30 1.47
C ILE A 208 3.19 18.37 2.07
N ASP A 209 1.89 18.09 2.17
CA ASP A 209 0.93 19.03 2.75
C ASP A 209 1.21 19.32 4.22
N ALA A 210 1.57 18.29 5.00
CA ALA A 210 1.91 18.47 6.41
C ALA A 210 3.21 19.25 6.61
N GLU A 211 4.21 19.03 5.76
CA GLU A 211 5.45 19.80 5.74
C GLU A 211 5.18 21.27 5.42
N ARG A 212 4.40 21.54 4.37
CA ARG A 212 3.98 22.90 4.02
C ARG A 212 3.20 23.58 5.16
N ALA A 213 2.30 22.85 5.83
CA ALA A 213 1.59 23.37 6.99
C ALA A 213 2.54 23.74 8.15
N LEU A 214 3.62 23.00 8.34
CA LEU A 214 4.63 23.25 9.37
C LEU A 214 5.59 24.39 9.01
N GLU A 215 5.88 24.61 7.73
CA GLU A 215 6.61 25.80 7.26
C GLU A 215 5.83 27.09 7.63
N LEU A 216 4.51 27.07 7.42
CA LEU A 216 3.62 28.18 7.75
C LEU A 216 3.43 28.34 9.27
N ASN A 217 3.30 27.23 10.02
CA ASN A 217 3.13 27.27 11.47
C ASN A 217 3.96 26.16 12.17
N PRO A 218 5.21 26.47 12.59
CA PRO A 218 6.10 25.49 13.24
C PRO A 218 5.66 25.00 14.63
N LYS A 219 4.64 25.60 15.23
CA LYS A 219 4.07 25.17 16.52
C LYS A 219 2.83 24.30 16.35
N PHE A 220 2.43 24.00 15.11
CA PHE A 220 1.21 23.27 14.83
C PHE A 220 1.38 21.76 15.06
N SER A 221 0.98 21.29 16.24
CA SER A 221 1.13 19.89 16.65
C SER A 221 0.45 18.90 15.71
N LYS A 222 -0.72 19.25 15.14
CA LYS A 222 -1.42 18.41 14.15
C LYS A 222 -0.57 18.18 12.89
N GLY A 223 0.18 19.18 12.42
CA GLY A 223 1.08 19.04 11.26
C GLY A 223 2.14 17.96 11.49
N TYR A 224 2.84 18.01 12.63
CA TYR A 224 3.82 16.97 13.01
C TYR A 224 3.15 15.60 13.14
N TYR A 225 1.96 15.54 13.73
CA TYR A 225 1.24 14.28 13.86
C TYR A 225 0.91 13.67 12.50
N ARG A 226 0.37 14.45 11.55
CA ARG A 226 0.05 13.95 10.19
C ARG A 226 1.29 13.52 9.43
N ARG A 227 2.35 14.33 9.46
CA ARG A 227 3.62 13.98 8.79
C ARG A 227 4.27 12.74 9.40
N GLY A 228 4.28 12.63 10.73
CA GLY A 228 4.77 11.46 11.46
C GLY A 228 4.01 10.19 11.11
N THR A 229 2.68 10.27 10.99
CA THR A 229 1.85 9.16 10.52
C THR A 229 2.18 8.78 9.08
N GLY A 230 2.33 9.74 8.17
CA GLY A 230 2.75 9.48 6.79
C GLY A 230 4.10 8.77 6.73
N TYR A 231 5.11 9.25 7.46
CA TYR A 231 6.41 8.58 7.54
C TYR A 231 6.34 7.19 8.15
N PHE A 232 5.48 6.98 9.14
CA PHE A 232 5.29 5.67 9.77
C PHE A 232 4.72 4.66 8.77
N CYS A 233 3.68 5.04 8.01
CA CYS A 233 3.08 4.21 6.98
C CYS A 233 4.05 3.90 5.83
N LEU A 234 5.03 4.77 5.56
CA LEU A 234 6.12 4.54 4.60
C LEU A 234 7.31 3.77 5.17
N GLY A 235 7.22 3.24 6.39
CA GLY A 235 8.33 2.53 7.04
C GLY A 235 9.51 3.42 7.44
N ASN A 236 9.42 4.76 7.26
CA ASN A 236 10.44 5.71 7.69
C ASN A 236 10.30 6.01 9.19
N LEU A 237 10.55 4.98 10.00
CA LEU A 237 10.35 4.99 11.44
C LEU A 237 11.20 6.05 12.15
N LYS A 238 12.39 6.39 11.63
CA LYS A 238 13.25 7.44 12.21
C LYS A 238 12.64 8.83 12.02
N ALA A 239 12.08 9.13 10.86
CA ALA A 239 11.39 10.40 10.64
C ALA A 239 10.09 10.46 11.45
N ALA A 240 9.31 9.38 11.45
CA ALA A 240 8.10 9.26 12.27
C ALA A 240 8.38 9.47 13.77
N GLN A 241 9.42 8.83 14.32
CA GLN A 241 9.81 8.99 15.71
C GLN A 241 10.07 10.45 16.06
N ARG A 242 10.84 11.17 15.23
CA ARG A 242 11.16 12.60 15.47
C ARG A 242 9.90 13.46 15.51
N ASP A 243 8.96 13.21 14.60
CA ASP A 243 7.72 13.96 14.53
C ASP A 243 6.80 13.65 15.73
N PHE A 244 6.64 12.39 16.14
CA PHE A 244 5.86 12.04 17.33
C PHE A 244 6.49 12.55 18.63
N GLU A 245 7.83 12.55 18.75
CA GLU A 245 8.53 13.20 19.87
C GLU A 245 8.19 14.69 19.92
N ARG A 246 8.14 15.35 18.76
CA ARG A 246 7.78 16.77 18.67
C ARG A 246 6.33 17.02 19.07
N VAL A 247 5.39 16.15 18.68
CA VAL A 247 3.98 16.22 19.13
C VAL A 247 3.90 16.13 20.65
N CYS A 248 4.57 15.14 21.25
CA CYS A 248 4.61 14.96 22.70
C CYS A 248 5.19 16.20 23.41
N GLN A 249 6.24 16.81 22.87
CA GLN A 249 6.80 18.06 23.42
C GLN A 249 5.80 19.22 23.36
N LEU A 250 5.14 19.41 22.21
CA LEU A 250 4.19 20.53 22.00
C LEU A 250 2.90 20.37 22.80
N ARG A 251 2.45 19.13 23.08
CA ARG A 251 1.22 18.84 23.84
C ARG A 251 1.48 18.53 25.32
N GLY A 252 2.70 18.76 25.82
CA GLY A 252 3.06 18.58 27.23
C GLY A 252 2.99 17.11 27.71
N GLY A 253 3.22 16.15 26.80
CA GLY A 253 3.29 14.71 27.11
C GLY A 253 1.95 14.04 27.44
N LYS A 254 0.83 14.74 27.30
CA LYS A 254 -0.52 14.23 27.66
C LYS A 254 -1.25 13.53 26.52
N ASP A 255 -0.69 13.57 25.31
CA ASP A 255 -1.28 12.92 24.15
C ASP A 255 -0.97 11.42 24.19
N ALA A 256 -1.92 10.64 24.72
CA ALA A 256 -1.80 9.19 24.85
C ALA A 256 -1.57 8.50 23.50
N ASP A 257 -2.18 9.02 22.43
CA ASP A 257 -2.07 8.45 21.09
C ASP A 257 -0.68 8.70 20.50
N ALA A 258 -0.22 9.94 20.53
CA ALA A 258 1.14 10.27 20.07
C ALA A 258 2.22 9.51 20.86
N LEU A 259 2.02 9.30 22.16
CA LEU A 259 2.92 8.50 22.98
C LEU A 259 2.91 7.01 22.59
N SER A 260 1.72 6.46 22.31
CA SER A 260 1.56 5.08 21.84
C SER A 260 2.33 4.86 20.53
N ARG A 261 2.13 5.74 19.54
CA ARG A 261 2.84 5.69 18.25
C ARG A 261 4.34 5.85 18.40
N LEU A 262 4.80 6.76 19.26
CA LEU A 262 6.22 6.93 19.55
C LEU A 262 6.87 5.66 20.12
N ASN A 263 6.20 5.00 21.06
CA ASN A 263 6.68 3.77 21.66
C ASN A 263 6.76 2.64 20.62
N GLU A 264 5.79 2.56 19.72
CA GLU A 264 5.79 1.59 18.64
C GLU A 264 6.92 1.84 17.63
N CYS A 265 7.14 3.10 17.21
CA CYS A 265 8.30 3.46 16.39
C CYS A 265 9.62 3.00 17.03
N LYS A 266 9.78 3.24 18.34
CA LYS A 266 10.98 2.83 19.10
C LYS A 266 11.11 1.31 19.16
N LYS A 267 10.01 0.59 19.37
CA LYS A 267 9.98 -0.88 19.39
C LYS A 267 10.40 -1.45 18.03
N GLN A 268 9.83 -0.96 16.93
CA GLN A 268 10.17 -1.43 15.59
C GLN A 268 11.61 -1.08 15.20
N LEU A 269 12.10 0.13 15.52
CA LEU A 269 13.50 0.49 15.28
C LEU A 269 14.48 -0.41 16.05
N ARG A 270 14.15 -0.78 17.29
CA ARG A 270 14.93 -1.75 18.06
C ARG A 270 14.90 -3.13 17.42
N ALA A 271 13.74 -3.58 16.95
CA ALA A 271 13.59 -4.85 16.25
C ALA A 271 14.39 -4.87 14.94
N GLN A 272 14.35 -3.80 14.14
CA GLN A 272 15.15 -3.65 12.93
C GLN A 272 16.65 -3.65 13.22
N ALA A 273 17.09 -2.92 14.25
CA ALA A 273 18.50 -2.91 14.66
C ALA A 273 18.97 -4.29 15.13
N PHE A 274 18.13 -5.00 15.88
CA PHE A 274 18.41 -6.36 16.33
C PHE A 274 18.49 -7.35 15.15
N ALA A 275 17.52 -7.31 14.24
CA ALA A 275 17.53 -8.13 13.03
C ALA A 275 18.77 -7.85 12.15
N ALA A 276 19.15 -6.58 12.00
CA ALA A 276 20.37 -6.19 11.29
C ALA A 276 21.64 -6.69 11.98
N ALA A 277 21.67 -6.70 13.32
CA ALA A 277 22.81 -7.21 14.10
C ALA A 277 22.94 -8.74 14.02
N ILE A 278 21.83 -9.46 13.92
CA ILE A 278 21.82 -10.93 13.77
C ILE A 278 22.15 -11.37 12.35
N ARG A 279 21.97 -10.50 11.35
CA ARG A 279 22.29 -10.73 9.93
C ARG A 279 23.81 -10.88 9.74
N THR A 280 24.34 -12.01 10.21
CA THR A 280 25.71 -12.48 10.00
C THR A 280 25.73 -13.45 8.82
N LYS A 281 26.92 -13.62 8.22
CA LYS A 281 27.20 -14.28 6.93
C LYS A 281 26.41 -15.58 6.69
N GLN A 282 25.68 -15.61 5.57
CA GLN A 282 24.96 -16.76 4.98
C GLN A 282 24.23 -17.65 6.01
N THR A 283 23.14 -17.13 6.56
CA THR A 283 22.09 -17.97 7.14
C THR A 283 21.52 -18.88 6.04
N ILE A 284 21.50 -20.18 6.28
CA ILE A 284 20.81 -21.16 5.42
C ILE A 284 19.35 -20.66 5.28
N PRO A 285 18.77 -20.55 4.06
CA PRO A 285 17.37 -20.17 3.89
C PRO A 285 16.42 -21.04 4.72
N ALA A 286 15.35 -20.45 5.26
CA ALA A 286 14.37 -21.14 6.11
C ALA A 286 13.79 -22.38 5.41
N SER A 287 13.57 -22.28 4.08
CA SER A 287 13.15 -23.38 3.21
C SER A 287 14.12 -24.57 3.24
N LYS A 288 15.43 -24.29 3.17
CA LYS A 288 16.47 -25.33 3.22
C LYS A 288 16.63 -25.92 4.63
N GLN A 289 16.42 -25.11 5.67
CA GLN A 289 16.46 -25.58 7.06
C GLN A 289 15.31 -26.57 7.34
N VAL A 290 14.07 -26.26 6.95
CA VAL A 290 12.92 -27.17 7.19
C VAL A 290 13.09 -28.49 6.46
N LEU A 291 13.63 -28.47 5.24
CA LEU A 291 13.91 -29.68 4.48
C LEU A 291 14.97 -30.55 5.16
N ALA A 292 16.02 -29.94 5.69
CA ALA A 292 17.08 -30.67 6.38
C ALA A 292 16.60 -31.31 7.70
N GLU A 293 15.64 -30.70 8.38
CA GLU A 293 15.03 -31.22 9.60
C GLU A 293 13.97 -32.31 9.33
N GLY A 294 13.36 -32.31 8.15
CA GLY A 294 12.35 -33.27 7.68
C GLY A 294 10.92 -32.87 8.08
N LEU A 295 10.09 -32.54 7.08
CA LEU A 295 8.72 -32.05 7.32
C LEU A 295 7.82 -33.04 8.06
N GLU A 296 7.90 -34.33 7.76
CA GLU A 296 7.12 -35.38 8.44
C GLU A 296 7.47 -35.49 9.93
N LYS A 297 8.74 -35.22 10.28
CA LYS A 297 9.22 -35.22 11.67
C LYS A 297 8.78 -33.97 12.41
N LEU A 298 8.83 -32.81 11.74
CA LEU A 298 8.44 -31.53 12.32
C LEU A 298 6.92 -31.44 12.52
N PHE A 299 6.16 -31.97 11.58
CA PHE A 299 4.71 -31.83 11.52
C PHE A 299 4.06 -33.19 11.22
N PRO A 300 4.11 -34.16 12.16
CA PRO A 300 3.50 -35.47 11.93
C PRO A 300 2.00 -35.33 11.69
N VAL A 301 1.51 -35.86 10.57
CA VAL A 301 0.07 -35.83 10.21
C VAL A 301 -0.68 -36.86 11.07
N PRO A 302 -1.73 -36.46 11.82
CA PRO A 302 -2.58 -37.37 12.56
C PRO A 302 -3.28 -38.39 11.64
N SER A 303 -3.47 -39.63 12.09
CA SER A 303 -4.11 -40.68 11.29
C SER A 303 -5.60 -40.42 11.00
N ASP A 304 -6.23 -39.52 11.77
CA ASP A 304 -7.61 -39.07 11.61
C ASP A 304 -7.73 -37.75 10.82
N TYR A 305 -6.63 -37.25 10.25
CA TYR A 305 -6.68 -36.08 9.37
C TYR A 305 -7.50 -36.39 8.11
N THR A 306 -8.55 -35.59 7.90
CA THR A 306 -9.51 -35.75 6.79
C THR A 306 -9.40 -34.66 5.74
N GLY A 307 -8.48 -33.71 5.92
CA GLY A 307 -8.28 -32.62 4.99
C GLY A 307 -7.50 -33.03 3.73
N PRO A 308 -7.25 -32.07 2.82
CA PRO A 308 -6.45 -32.29 1.62
C PRO A 308 -5.04 -32.75 1.96
N VAL A 309 -4.56 -33.75 1.23
CA VAL A 309 -3.21 -34.32 1.34
C VAL A 309 -2.40 -33.87 0.12
N TYR A 310 -1.34 -33.12 0.37
CA TYR A 310 -0.43 -32.70 -0.69
C TYR A 310 0.67 -33.73 -0.91
N GLU A 311 0.86 -34.13 -2.16
CA GLU A 311 1.98 -34.94 -2.62
C GLU A 311 2.68 -34.24 -3.79
N LYS A 312 4.00 -34.07 -3.69
CA LYS A 312 4.80 -33.42 -4.74
C LYS A 312 4.62 -34.14 -6.08
N GLY A 313 4.33 -33.35 -7.11
CA GLY A 313 4.12 -33.86 -8.48
C GLY A 313 2.77 -34.54 -8.71
N LYS A 314 1.86 -34.58 -7.72
CA LYS A 314 0.50 -35.14 -7.85
C LYS A 314 -0.58 -34.11 -7.51
N VAL A 315 -0.37 -32.87 -7.94
CA VAL A 315 -1.33 -31.78 -7.75
C VAL A 315 -2.31 -31.80 -8.93
N ASP A 316 -3.37 -32.59 -8.82
CA ASP A 316 -4.39 -32.74 -9.86
C ASP A 316 -5.66 -31.93 -9.56
N VAL A 317 -6.63 -31.96 -10.49
CA VAL A 317 -7.92 -31.26 -10.35
C VAL A 317 -8.64 -31.66 -9.06
N LYS A 318 -8.55 -32.94 -8.65
CA LYS A 318 -9.21 -33.43 -7.42
C LYS A 318 -8.59 -32.81 -6.18
N PHE A 319 -7.27 -32.70 -6.13
CA PHE A 319 -6.59 -31.99 -5.05
C PHE A 319 -6.99 -30.52 -5.01
N LEU A 320 -7.02 -29.82 -6.17
CA LEU A 320 -7.43 -28.42 -6.24
C LEU A 320 -8.87 -28.21 -5.76
N GLU A 321 -9.80 -29.06 -6.17
CA GLU A 321 -11.21 -29.00 -5.74
C GLU A 321 -11.35 -29.31 -4.25
N SER A 322 -10.62 -30.32 -3.75
CA SER A 322 -10.59 -30.68 -2.33
C SER A 322 -10.05 -29.54 -1.48
N LEU A 323 -8.92 -28.94 -1.88
CA LEU A 323 -8.31 -27.80 -1.20
C LEU A 323 -9.23 -26.59 -1.20
N ARG A 324 -9.79 -26.22 -2.36
CA ARG A 324 -10.76 -25.12 -2.46
C ARG A 324 -11.95 -25.33 -1.52
N SER A 325 -12.52 -26.54 -1.53
CA SER A 325 -13.69 -26.87 -0.69
C SER A 325 -13.33 -26.87 0.79
N TRP A 326 -12.14 -27.35 1.15
CA TRP A 326 -11.62 -27.35 2.52
C TRP A 326 -11.45 -25.92 3.04
N LEU A 327 -10.77 -25.06 2.27
CA LEU A 327 -10.48 -23.66 2.65
C LEU A 327 -11.72 -22.75 2.59
N HIS A 328 -12.81 -23.17 1.94
CA HIS A 328 -14.08 -22.44 1.98
C HIS A 328 -14.70 -22.41 3.40
N ASN A 329 -14.31 -23.33 4.28
CA ASN A 329 -14.65 -23.24 5.69
C ASN A 329 -13.57 -22.42 6.43
N PRO A 330 -13.89 -21.25 7.01
CA PRO A 330 -12.92 -20.40 7.71
C PRO A 330 -12.34 -21.02 8.98
N GLU A 331 -12.86 -22.15 9.47
CA GLU A 331 -12.29 -22.91 10.59
C GLU A 331 -11.22 -23.93 10.15
N ASN A 332 -11.22 -24.28 8.86
CA ASN A 332 -10.32 -25.29 8.32
C ASN A 332 -8.96 -24.67 7.96
N ARG A 333 -7.88 -25.40 8.28
CA ARG A 333 -6.52 -25.06 7.85
C ARG A 333 -5.92 -26.26 7.13
N LEU A 334 -5.12 -26.01 6.09
CA LEU A 334 -4.31 -27.08 5.50
C LEU A 334 -3.27 -27.52 6.54
N HIS A 335 -3.08 -28.83 6.73
CA HIS A 335 -2.11 -29.31 7.71
C HIS A 335 -0.71 -28.71 7.48
N PRO A 336 0.03 -28.30 8.54
CA PRO A 336 1.34 -27.65 8.39
C PRO A 336 2.32 -28.44 7.51
N GLN A 337 2.36 -29.77 7.63
CA GLN A 337 3.21 -30.61 6.75
C GLN A 337 3.02 -30.29 5.26
N TYR A 338 1.77 -30.12 4.83
CA TYR A 338 1.42 -29.88 3.44
C TYR A 338 1.60 -28.41 3.06
N ALA A 339 1.24 -27.47 3.94
CA ALA A 339 1.46 -26.05 3.70
C ALA A 339 2.95 -25.71 3.53
N TYR A 340 3.82 -26.28 4.38
CA TYR A 340 5.27 -26.15 4.26
C TYR A 340 5.81 -26.81 2.99
N ALA A 341 5.35 -28.02 2.66
CA ALA A 341 5.78 -28.71 1.45
C ALA A 341 5.42 -27.91 0.19
N MET A 342 4.20 -27.38 0.11
CA MET A 342 3.77 -26.51 -0.97
C MET A 342 4.62 -25.23 -1.05
N ALA A 343 4.92 -24.58 0.07
CA ALA A 343 5.72 -23.36 0.10
C ALA A 343 7.16 -23.60 -0.40
N VAL A 344 7.75 -24.73 -0.04
CA VAL A 344 9.10 -25.12 -0.50
C VAL A 344 9.10 -25.48 -1.98
N ASP A 345 8.15 -26.29 -2.44
CA ASP A 345 8.04 -26.65 -3.85
C ASP A 345 7.70 -25.43 -4.72
N PHE A 346 6.99 -24.44 -4.17
CA PHE A 346 6.72 -23.17 -4.83
C PHE A 346 8.02 -22.37 -5.06
N ILE A 347 8.93 -22.33 -4.08
CA ILE A 347 10.26 -21.72 -4.25
C ILE A 347 11.02 -22.40 -5.40
N GLU A 348 11.01 -23.74 -5.43
CA GLU A 348 11.73 -24.52 -6.45
C GLU A 348 11.28 -24.19 -7.87
N ILE A 349 9.99 -23.98 -8.10
CA ILE A 349 9.48 -23.62 -9.44
C ILE A 349 9.64 -22.14 -9.80
N LEU A 350 9.82 -21.25 -8.81
CA LEU A 350 10.05 -19.83 -9.02
C LEU A 350 11.52 -19.48 -9.26
N GLU A 351 12.44 -20.19 -8.61
CA GLU A 351 13.88 -19.95 -8.68
C GLU A 351 14.45 -19.90 -10.12
N PRO A 352 14.10 -20.81 -11.05
CA PRO A 352 14.63 -20.77 -12.41
C PRO A 352 14.00 -19.70 -13.30
N LEU A 353 12.89 -19.07 -12.88
CA LEU A 353 12.23 -18.06 -13.70
C LEU A 353 13.09 -16.79 -13.82
N PRO A 354 13.06 -16.09 -14.97
CA PRO A 354 13.64 -14.76 -15.08
C PRO A 354 12.77 -13.71 -14.37
N SER A 355 13.34 -12.51 -14.16
CA SER A 355 12.59 -11.38 -13.61
C SER A 355 11.54 -10.80 -14.56
N LEU A 356 11.71 -11.03 -15.87
CA LEU A 356 10.71 -10.79 -16.91
C LEU A 356 10.49 -12.07 -17.72
N VAL A 357 9.25 -12.57 -17.73
CA VAL A 357 8.86 -13.81 -18.41
C VAL A 357 8.12 -13.48 -19.70
N ASN A 358 8.47 -14.13 -20.81
CA ASN A 358 7.71 -14.04 -22.05
C ASN A 358 6.70 -15.19 -22.11
N LEU A 359 5.45 -14.90 -22.44
CA LEU A 359 4.38 -15.89 -22.64
C LEU A 359 3.94 -15.88 -24.09
N GLU A 360 3.86 -17.06 -24.68
CA GLU A 360 3.30 -17.29 -26.00
C GLU A 360 1.96 -17.99 -25.87
N ILE A 361 0.89 -17.31 -26.27
CA ILE A 361 -0.49 -17.80 -26.27
C ILE A 361 -0.85 -18.15 -27.71
N PRO A 362 -1.18 -19.43 -28.00
CA PRO A 362 -1.60 -19.85 -29.33
C PRO A 362 -2.79 -19.04 -29.87
N ALA A 363 -2.89 -18.91 -31.19
CA ALA A 363 -3.87 -18.04 -31.84
C ALA A 363 -5.34 -18.37 -31.49
N ASP A 364 -5.63 -19.65 -31.26
CA ASP A 364 -6.94 -20.20 -30.91
C ASP A 364 -7.20 -20.29 -29.40
N LYS A 365 -6.21 -19.92 -28.58
CA LYS A 365 -6.28 -19.96 -27.11
C LYS A 365 -6.40 -18.55 -26.53
N GLU A 366 -6.77 -18.49 -25.26
CA GLU A 366 -6.90 -17.24 -24.52
C GLU A 366 -6.18 -17.35 -23.18
N ILE A 367 -5.75 -16.22 -22.63
CA ILE A 367 -5.25 -16.08 -21.26
C ILE A 367 -6.09 -15.07 -20.49
N THR A 368 -6.30 -15.34 -19.21
CA THR A 368 -6.98 -14.44 -18.28
C THR A 368 -5.96 -13.67 -17.45
N VAL A 369 -6.05 -12.34 -17.42
CA VAL A 369 -5.23 -11.46 -16.57
C VAL A 369 -6.12 -10.89 -15.47
N CYS A 370 -5.78 -11.18 -14.23
CA CYS A 370 -6.41 -10.65 -13.03
C CYS A 370 -5.49 -9.59 -12.41
N GLY A 371 -6.04 -8.50 -11.90
CA GLY A 371 -5.34 -7.61 -10.97
C GLY A 371 -5.38 -8.10 -9.52
N ASP A 372 -5.24 -7.16 -8.60
CA ASP A 372 -5.15 -7.36 -7.14
C ASP A 372 -6.32 -8.19 -6.61
N VAL A 373 -6.05 -9.05 -5.62
CA VAL A 373 -7.05 -9.90 -4.94
C VAL A 373 -7.08 -9.65 -3.44
N HIS A 374 -5.95 -9.25 -2.83
CA HIS A 374 -5.88 -8.77 -1.45
C HIS A 374 -6.58 -9.66 -0.42
N GLY A 375 -6.30 -10.97 -0.43
CA GLY A 375 -6.87 -11.88 0.55
C GLY A 375 -8.39 -12.04 0.50
N GLN A 376 -9.07 -11.64 -0.58
CA GLN A 376 -10.50 -11.90 -0.80
C GLN A 376 -10.73 -13.31 -1.38
N PHE A 377 -10.56 -14.34 -0.54
CA PHE A 377 -10.63 -15.74 -0.99
C PHE A 377 -11.95 -16.12 -1.65
N TYR A 378 -13.08 -15.62 -1.15
CA TYR A 378 -14.40 -15.95 -1.68
C TYR A 378 -14.64 -15.33 -3.06
N ASP A 379 -14.09 -14.14 -3.31
CA ASP A 379 -14.10 -13.52 -4.63
C ASP A 379 -13.14 -14.22 -5.60
N LEU A 380 -11.97 -14.70 -5.13
CA LEU A 380 -11.10 -15.56 -5.93
C LEU A 380 -11.84 -16.83 -6.38
N VAL A 381 -12.57 -17.48 -5.46
CA VAL A 381 -13.41 -18.64 -5.79
C VAL A 381 -14.53 -18.25 -6.77
N ASN A 382 -15.10 -17.06 -6.64
CA ASN A 382 -16.09 -16.54 -7.59
C ASN A 382 -15.49 -16.35 -8.99
N ILE A 383 -14.27 -15.80 -9.12
CA ILE A 383 -13.54 -15.70 -10.39
C ILE A 383 -13.42 -17.09 -11.04
N PHE A 384 -13.01 -18.10 -10.27
CA PHE A 384 -12.90 -19.47 -10.79
C PHE A 384 -14.25 -20.11 -11.12
N LYS A 385 -15.33 -19.69 -10.46
CA LYS A 385 -16.69 -20.14 -10.79
C LYS A 385 -17.19 -19.56 -12.10
N ILE A 386 -16.95 -18.26 -12.35
CA ILE A 386 -17.47 -17.57 -13.54
C ILE A 386 -16.56 -17.69 -14.77
N ASN A 387 -15.25 -17.93 -14.58
CA ASN A 387 -14.27 -18.01 -15.66
C ASN A 387 -13.55 -19.36 -15.74
N GLY A 388 -13.91 -20.33 -14.88
CA GLY A 388 -13.30 -21.66 -14.81
C GLY A 388 -12.05 -21.70 -13.93
N MET A 389 -11.72 -22.89 -13.43
CA MET A 389 -10.47 -23.09 -12.68
C MET A 389 -9.26 -22.95 -13.63
N PRO A 390 -8.07 -22.59 -13.11
CA PRO A 390 -6.83 -22.65 -13.88
C PRO A 390 -6.59 -24.06 -14.42
N SER A 391 -6.19 -24.15 -15.68
CA SER A 391 -5.82 -25.40 -16.36
C SER A 391 -4.93 -25.11 -17.57
N GLU A 392 -4.46 -26.14 -18.27
CA GLU A 392 -3.73 -25.95 -19.54
C GLU A 392 -4.55 -25.18 -20.59
N ASP A 393 -5.86 -25.47 -20.68
CA ASP A 393 -6.78 -24.79 -21.59
C ASP A 393 -7.33 -23.45 -21.06
N ASN A 394 -7.02 -23.09 -19.82
CA ASN A 394 -7.52 -21.87 -19.17
C ASN A 394 -6.42 -21.21 -18.33
N PRO A 395 -5.39 -20.65 -18.98
CA PRO A 395 -4.27 -20.03 -18.28
C PRO A 395 -4.68 -18.71 -17.62
N TYR A 396 -4.03 -18.42 -16.49
CA TYR A 396 -4.20 -17.21 -15.70
C TYR A 396 -2.88 -16.50 -15.44
N LEU A 397 -2.92 -15.18 -15.38
CA LEU A 397 -1.87 -14.30 -14.87
C LEU A 397 -2.46 -13.38 -13.80
N PHE A 398 -2.13 -13.63 -12.53
CA PHE A 398 -2.47 -12.76 -11.42
C PHE A 398 -1.38 -11.71 -11.23
N ASN A 399 -1.75 -10.44 -11.38
CA ASN A 399 -0.81 -9.36 -11.50
C ASN A 399 -0.52 -8.67 -10.15
N GLY A 400 0.03 -9.44 -9.19
CA GLY A 400 0.48 -8.98 -7.87
C GLY A 400 -0.66 -8.75 -6.86
N ASP A 401 -0.26 -8.41 -5.64
CA ASP A 401 -1.14 -8.04 -4.53
C ASP A 401 -2.21 -9.09 -4.23
N ILE A 402 -1.71 -10.29 -3.96
CA ILE A 402 -2.51 -11.48 -3.67
C ILE A 402 -2.85 -11.58 -2.17
N VAL A 403 -2.06 -10.94 -1.31
CA VAL A 403 -2.21 -10.94 0.15
C VAL A 403 -2.45 -9.52 0.70
N ASP A 404 -2.55 -9.44 2.04
CA ASP A 404 -2.83 -8.24 2.82
C ASP A 404 -4.25 -7.70 2.62
N ARG A 405 -4.69 -6.82 3.53
CA ARG A 405 -6.03 -6.22 3.58
C ARG A 405 -7.13 -7.20 3.93
N GLY A 406 -7.47 -8.11 3.03
CA GLY A 406 -8.45 -9.14 3.29
C GLY A 406 -7.95 -10.14 4.32
N SER A 407 -8.88 -10.65 5.12
CA SER A 407 -8.59 -11.53 6.27
C SER A 407 -8.51 -13.03 5.90
N PHE A 408 -8.42 -13.32 4.59
CA PHE A 408 -8.26 -14.67 4.03
C PHE A 408 -7.06 -14.75 3.07
N SER A 409 -5.98 -14.02 3.38
CA SER A 409 -4.76 -13.98 2.57
C SER A 409 -4.05 -15.33 2.52
N VAL A 410 -4.09 -16.10 3.61
CA VAL A 410 -3.50 -17.44 3.67
C VAL A 410 -4.23 -18.40 2.73
N GLU A 411 -5.56 -18.35 2.69
CA GLU A 411 -6.36 -19.19 1.81
C GLU A 411 -6.14 -18.83 0.32
N VAL A 412 -6.10 -17.53 0.00
CA VAL A 412 -5.75 -17.05 -1.35
C VAL A 412 -4.39 -17.57 -1.76
N LEU A 413 -3.37 -17.38 -0.92
CA LEU A 413 -2.01 -17.77 -1.23
C LEU A 413 -1.88 -19.29 -1.44
N LEU A 414 -2.43 -20.10 -0.52
CA LEU A 414 -2.38 -21.56 -0.63
C LEU A 414 -3.09 -22.05 -1.89
N MET A 415 -4.24 -21.48 -2.24
CA MET A 415 -4.97 -21.83 -3.45
C MET A 415 -4.21 -21.44 -4.72
N MET A 416 -3.62 -20.25 -4.78
CA MET A 416 -2.81 -19.81 -5.92
C MET A 416 -1.55 -20.65 -6.08
N VAL A 417 -0.87 -20.98 -4.98
CA VAL A 417 0.29 -21.88 -4.98
C VAL A 417 -0.08 -23.28 -5.45
N ALA A 418 -1.22 -23.82 -5.00
CA ALA A 418 -1.71 -25.10 -5.50
C ALA A 418 -1.95 -25.08 -7.02
N CYS A 419 -2.66 -24.06 -7.52
CA CYS A 419 -2.87 -23.89 -8.97
C CYS A 419 -1.55 -23.76 -9.73
N LYS A 420 -0.56 -23.06 -9.16
CA LYS A 420 0.76 -22.90 -9.76
C LYS A 420 1.55 -24.20 -9.79
N LEU A 421 1.49 -25.01 -8.73
CA LEU A 421 2.14 -26.33 -8.67
C LEU A 421 1.46 -27.33 -9.61
N ALA A 422 0.14 -27.25 -9.78
CA ALA A 422 -0.61 -28.07 -10.74
C ALA A 422 -0.32 -27.68 -12.19
N TYR A 423 -0.24 -26.37 -12.48
CA TYR A 423 -0.07 -25.85 -13.83
C TYR A 423 1.07 -24.81 -13.92
N PRO A 424 2.35 -25.22 -13.77
CA PRO A 424 3.47 -24.28 -13.70
C PRO A 424 3.63 -23.38 -14.94
N ASN A 425 3.17 -23.83 -16.11
CA ASN A 425 3.26 -23.09 -17.36
C ASN A 425 1.97 -22.35 -17.75
N HIS A 426 0.90 -22.42 -16.94
CA HIS A 426 -0.41 -21.85 -17.26
C HIS A 426 -1.01 -21.02 -16.11
N MET A 427 -0.53 -21.19 -14.88
CA MET A 427 -0.82 -20.28 -13.77
C MET A 427 0.41 -19.39 -13.57
N HIS A 428 0.24 -18.07 -13.66
CA HIS A 428 1.31 -17.10 -13.56
C HIS A 428 0.97 -16.06 -12.49
N ILE A 429 1.99 -15.57 -11.79
CA ILE A 429 1.87 -14.61 -10.70
C ILE A 429 3.02 -13.63 -10.85
N THR A 430 2.74 -12.33 -10.98
CA THR A 430 3.76 -11.28 -10.77
C THR A 430 3.87 -10.94 -9.30
N ARG A 431 5.02 -10.39 -8.92
CA ARG A 431 5.18 -9.72 -7.63
C ARG A 431 4.43 -8.38 -7.65
N GLY A 432 3.61 -8.12 -6.63
CA GLY A 432 3.10 -6.80 -6.29
C GLY A 432 3.85 -6.16 -5.13
N ASN A 433 3.46 -4.95 -4.72
CA ASN A 433 4.10 -4.29 -3.59
C ASN A 433 3.70 -4.94 -2.25
N HIS A 434 2.55 -5.62 -2.18
CA HIS A 434 2.13 -6.38 -1.00
C HIS A 434 2.81 -7.75 -0.87
N GLU A 435 3.56 -8.23 -1.86
CA GLU A 435 4.47 -9.37 -1.69
C GLU A 435 5.85 -8.91 -1.16
N THR A 436 5.83 -8.10 -0.09
CA THR A 436 7.01 -7.54 0.59
C THR A 436 6.85 -7.58 2.10
N SER A 437 7.95 -7.82 2.82
CA SER A 437 7.89 -7.98 4.28
C SER A 437 7.44 -6.72 5.03
N GLU A 438 7.72 -5.53 4.50
CA GLU A 438 7.28 -4.26 5.09
C GLU A 438 5.77 -4.11 5.00
N MET A 439 5.17 -4.42 3.84
CA MET A 439 3.73 -4.36 3.67
C MET A 439 3.04 -5.43 4.51
N ASN A 440 3.54 -6.66 4.51
CA ASN A 440 2.91 -7.76 5.25
C ASN A 440 2.88 -7.54 6.76
N ALA A 441 3.91 -6.90 7.32
CA ALA A 441 3.96 -6.55 8.73
C ALA A 441 2.94 -5.47 9.11
N MET A 442 2.55 -4.64 8.15
CA MET A 442 1.61 -3.54 8.35
C MET A 442 0.18 -3.97 8.04
N TYR A 443 -0.06 -4.61 6.90
CA TYR A 443 -1.39 -4.76 6.30
C TYR A 443 -2.05 -6.14 6.48
N GLY A 444 -1.43 -7.02 7.25
CA GLY A 444 -2.12 -8.14 7.89
C GLY A 444 -1.62 -9.53 7.56
N PHE A 445 -0.99 -9.77 6.41
CA PHE A 445 -0.56 -11.10 6.01
C PHE A 445 0.42 -11.74 7.00
N LYS A 446 1.37 -10.96 7.53
CA LYS A 446 2.26 -11.48 8.58
C LYS A 446 1.47 -11.89 9.82
N GLY A 447 0.56 -11.02 10.29
CA GLY A 447 -0.27 -11.31 11.46
C GLY A 447 -1.16 -12.54 11.25
N GLU A 448 -1.74 -12.67 10.05
CA GLU A 448 -2.58 -13.80 9.68
C GLU A 448 -1.78 -15.11 9.64
N MET A 449 -0.59 -15.10 9.04
CA MET A 449 0.30 -16.27 9.01
C MET A 449 0.74 -16.70 10.40
N LEU A 450 1.05 -15.75 11.29
CA LEU A 450 1.38 -16.05 12.70
C LEU A 450 0.19 -16.56 13.51
N HIS A 451 -1.01 -16.15 13.14
CA HIS A 451 -2.24 -16.62 13.79
C HIS A 451 -2.63 -18.03 13.34
N LYS A 452 -2.52 -18.32 12.03
CA LYS A 452 -2.95 -19.59 11.43
C LYS A 452 -1.85 -20.65 11.42
N TYR A 453 -0.58 -20.24 11.40
CA TYR A 453 0.61 -21.09 11.36
C TYR A 453 1.69 -20.54 12.31
N ASP A 454 2.85 -20.14 11.78
CA ASP A 454 4.00 -19.70 12.55
C ASP A 454 4.91 -18.74 11.74
N GLU A 455 5.94 -18.19 12.41
CA GLU A 455 6.90 -17.26 11.81
C GLU A 455 7.79 -17.93 10.74
N ARG A 456 8.03 -19.23 10.84
CA ARG A 456 8.94 -19.94 9.95
C ARG A 456 8.29 -20.17 8.59
N LEU A 457 7.00 -20.50 8.54
CA LEU A 457 6.25 -20.56 7.28
C LEU A 457 6.14 -19.19 6.63
N TYR A 458 5.91 -18.13 7.42
CA TYR A 458 5.96 -16.74 6.93
C TYR A 458 7.30 -16.41 6.25
N GLN A 459 8.42 -16.79 6.87
CA GLN A 459 9.75 -16.58 6.30
C GLN A 459 9.95 -17.33 4.98
N ILE A 460 9.42 -18.55 4.85
CA ILE A 460 9.48 -19.32 3.60
C ILE A 460 8.64 -18.64 2.51
N PHE A 461 7.43 -18.17 2.82
CA PHE A 461 6.67 -17.41 1.82
C PHE A 461 7.31 -16.06 1.47
N THR A 462 8.00 -15.42 2.42
CA THR A 462 8.82 -14.22 2.13
C THR A 462 10.01 -14.55 1.21
N GLU A 463 10.59 -15.75 1.31
CA GLU A 463 11.56 -16.25 0.32
C GLU A 463 10.91 -16.41 -1.06
N ALA A 464 9.74 -17.05 -1.12
CA ALA A 464 9.01 -17.25 -2.37
C ALA A 464 8.61 -15.93 -3.05
N PHE A 465 8.09 -14.96 -2.29
CA PHE A 465 7.69 -13.64 -2.77
C PHE A 465 8.85 -12.89 -3.44
N ARG A 466 10.07 -13.01 -2.92
CA ARG A 466 11.27 -12.42 -3.55
C ARG A 466 11.63 -13.10 -4.88
N LEU A 467 11.14 -14.30 -5.15
CA LEU A 467 11.40 -15.05 -6.37
C LEU A 467 10.28 -14.91 -7.42
N LEU A 468 9.15 -14.27 -7.09
CA LEU A 468 8.11 -13.96 -8.06
C LEU A 468 8.65 -13.05 -9.19
N PRO A 469 8.38 -13.35 -10.47
CA PRO A 469 8.72 -12.45 -11.58
C PRO A 469 8.13 -11.05 -11.39
N LEU A 470 8.83 -10.03 -11.88
CA LEU A 470 8.43 -8.64 -11.73
C LEU A 470 7.49 -8.18 -12.87
N ALA A 471 7.58 -8.83 -14.03
CA ALA A 471 6.74 -8.53 -15.18
C ALA A 471 6.60 -9.71 -16.13
N PHE A 472 5.58 -9.66 -16.99
CA PHE A 472 5.38 -10.58 -18.09
C PHE A 472 5.21 -9.82 -19.41
N VAL A 473 5.58 -10.46 -20.52
CA VAL A 473 5.27 -9.99 -21.87
C VAL A 473 4.46 -11.07 -22.57
N VAL A 474 3.23 -10.77 -22.95
CA VAL A 474 2.32 -11.72 -23.62
C VAL A 474 2.31 -11.46 -25.12
N ASN A 475 2.64 -12.48 -25.92
CA ASN A 475 2.73 -12.47 -27.39
C ASN A 475 3.58 -11.32 -27.96
N ASN A 476 4.58 -10.83 -27.22
CA ASN A 476 5.38 -9.64 -27.59
C ASN A 476 4.51 -8.40 -27.88
N LYS A 477 3.33 -8.29 -27.23
CA LYS A 477 2.36 -7.21 -27.44
C LYS A 477 1.98 -6.52 -26.13
N ALA A 478 1.60 -7.29 -25.12
CA ALA A 478 1.15 -6.76 -23.85
C ALA A 478 2.26 -6.88 -22.80
N PHE A 479 2.67 -5.76 -22.20
CA PHE A 479 3.53 -5.77 -21.03
C PHE A 479 2.69 -5.71 -19.77
N VAL A 480 2.81 -6.72 -18.90
CA VAL A 480 2.02 -6.86 -17.67
C VAL A 480 2.93 -6.67 -16.48
N VAL A 481 2.63 -5.69 -15.64
CA VAL A 481 3.41 -5.30 -14.46
C VAL A 481 2.46 -4.84 -13.37
N HIS A 482 2.76 -5.08 -12.08
CA HIS A 482 1.81 -4.71 -11.02
C HIS A 482 1.62 -3.18 -10.91
N GLY A 483 2.69 -2.45 -10.61
CA GLY A 483 2.68 -0.99 -10.46
C GLY A 483 2.69 -0.27 -11.81
N GLY A 484 3.85 -0.09 -12.42
CA GLY A 484 3.89 0.69 -13.66
C GLY A 484 5.28 0.88 -14.27
N LEU A 485 5.44 1.96 -15.03
CA LEU A 485 6.69 2.27 -15.72
C LEU A 485 7.64 3.06 -14.83
N SER A 486 8.95 2.93 -15.11
CA SER A 486 9.99 3.53 -14.29
C SER A 486 10.30 4.98 -14.63
N ARG A 487 10.76 5.71 -13.61
CA ARG A 487 11.37 7.03 -13.76
C ARG A 487 12.75 7.00 -14.42
N GLN A 488 13.37 5.82 -14.53
CA GLN A 488 14.60 5.65 -15.28
C GLN A 488 14.34 5.87 -16.78
N LYS A 489 15.28 6.53 -17.45
CA LYS A 489 15.18 6.79 -18.88
C LYS A 489 15.56 5.54 -19.68
N ASP A 490 14.89 5.37 -20.81
CA ASP A 490 15.25 4.40 -21.85
C ASP A 490 15.32 2.93 -21.37
N VAL A 491 14.47 2.58 -20.40
CA VAL A 491 14.37 1.21 -19.87
C VAL A 491 13.91 0.25 -20.96
N THR A 492 14.66 -0.83 -21.15
CA THR A 492 14.34 -1.92 -22.07
C THR A 492 13.81 -3.15 -21.32
N LEU A 493 13.15 -4.07 -22.05
CA LEU A 493 12.76 -5.38 -21.50
C LEU A 493 13.97 -6.18 -20.98
N ASP A 494 15.14 -6.01 -21.58
CA ASP A 494 16.37 -6.68 -21.16
C ASP A 494 16.90 -6.13 -19.83
N ASP A 495 16.71 -4.85 -19.54
CA ASP A 495 17.07 -4.26 -18.26
C ASP A 495 16.21 -4.86 -17.14
N ILE A 496 14.90 -5.02 -17.39
CA ILE A 496 13.98 -5.66 -16.45
C ILE A 496 14.36 -7.13 -16.23
N ARG A 497 14.72 -7.85 -17.30
CA ARG A 497 15.13 -9.27 -17.21
C ARG A 497 16.39 -9.47 -16.38
N LYS A 498 17.30 -8.49 -16.34
CA LYS A 498 18.57 -8.53 -15.59
C LYS A 498 18.45 -8.18 -14.12
N ILE A 499 17.29 -7.70 -13.65
CA ILE A 499 17.10 -7.35 -12.24
C ILE A 499 17.33 -8.61 -11.38
N ASP A 500 18.27 -8.53 -10.43
CA ASP A 500 18.33 -9.49 -9.33
C ASP A 500 17.17 -9.23 -8.37
N ARG A 501 16.09 -9.99 -8.56
CA ARG A 501 14.82 -9.79 -7.86
C ARG A 501 14.77 -10.41 -6.47
N ASN A 502 15.73 -11.27 -6.09
CA ASN A 502 15.72 -12.02 -4.83
C ASN A 502 16.11 -11.16 -3.61
N LYS A 503 15.44 -10.02 -3.47
CA LYS A 503 15.67 -8.99 -2.45
C LYS A 503 14.35 -8.24 -2.19
N GLU A 504 14.31 -7.43 -1.15
CA GLU A 504 13.19 -6.49 -0.96
C GLU A 504 13.37 -5.28 -1.88
N PRO A 505 12.27 -4.66 -2.37
CA PRO A 505 12.35 -3.39 -3.07
C PRO A 505 12.92 -2.29 -2.15
N GLY A 506 13.50 -1.24 -2.73
CA GLY A 506 14.20 -0.21 -1.96
C GLY A 506 15.23 0.53 -2.80
N SER A 507 16.52 0.18 -2.66
CA SER A 507 17.60 0.88 -3.38
C SER A 507 17.61 0.64 -4.89
N ASP A 508 17.02 -0.46 -5.35
CA ASP A 508 16.84 -0.73 -6.78
C ASP A 508 15.63 0.05 -7.30
N VAL A 509 15.92 1.17 -7.98
CA VAL A 509 14.90 2.10 -8.47
C VAL A 509 13.99 1.45 -9.50
N LEU A 510 14.52 0.62 -10.42
CA LEU A 510 13.69 0.01 -11.46
C LEU A 510 12.73 -1.01 -10.84
N MET A 511 13.25 -1.90 -9.99
CA MET A 511 12.39 -2.86 -9.27
C MET A 511 11.32 -2.15 -8.44
N THR A 512 11.70 -1.08 -7.72
CA THR A 512 10.76 -0.32 -6.89
C THR A 512 9.68 0.33 -7.75
N ASP A 513 10.05 0.95 -8.87
CA ASP A 513 9.09 1.63 -9.73
C ASP A 513 8.11 0.65 -10.41
N LEU A 514 8.58 -0.54 -10.81
CA LEU A 514 7.71 -1.58 -11.38
C LEU A 514 6.62 -2.02 -10.39
N LEU A 515 6.89 -1.98 -9.09
CA LEU A 515 5.93 -2.37 -8.05
C LEU A 515 5.04 -1.22 -7.56
N TRP A 516 5.45 0.04 -7.69
CA TRP A 516 4.84 1.17 -6.97
C TRP A 516 4.40 2.37 -7.82
N SER A 517 4.77 2.43 -9.11
CA SER A 517 4.44 3.62 -9.92
C SER A 517 2.99 3.62 -10.36
N ASP A 518 2.40 4.81 -10.47
CA ASP A 518 1.02 5.01 -10.95
C ASP A 518 0.99 5.79 -12.27
N PRO A 519 -0.01 5.60 -13.14
CA PRO A 519 -0.23 6.48 -14.27
C PRO A 519 -0.58 7.92 -13.84
N SER A 520 -0.30 8.87 -14.74
CA SER A 520 -0.70 10.27 -14.63
C SER A 520 -1.42 10.69 -15.91
N PRO A 521 -2.56 11.39 -15.83
CA PRO A 521 -3.23 11.89 -17.03
C PRO A 521 -2.40 12.96 -17.77
N LEU A 522 -1.45 13.61 -17.08
CA LEU A 522 -0.60 14.65 -17.64
C LEU A 522 0.74 14.08 -18.11
N PRO A 523 1.30 14.58 -19.22
CA PRO A 523 2.63 14.19 -19.70
C PRO A 523 3.74 14.43 -18.67
N GLY A 524 4.80 13.62 -18.77
CA GLY A 524 6.01 13.72 -17.96
C GLY A 524 6.05 12.76 -16.77
N LEU A 525 6.95 13.05 -15.83
CA LEU A 525 7.13 12.30 -14.59
C LEU A 525 6.90 13.23 -13.41
N THR A 526 6.09 12.80 -12.44
CA THR A 526 5.88 13.51 -11.17
C THR A 526 6.21 12.60 -9.99
N PRO A 527 6.52 13.16 -8.81
CA PRO A 527 6.61 12.37 -7.59
C PRO A 527 5.30 11.62 -7.32
N SER A 528 5.38 10.37 -6.86
CA SER A 528 4.18 9.60 -6.54
C SER A 528 3.44 10.20 -5.35
N LYS A 529 2.10 10.23 -5.45
CA LYS A 529 1.19 10.50 -4.32
C LYS A 529 1.41 9.54 -3.14
N ARG A 530 1.95 8.34 -3.41
CA ARG A 530 2.30 7.32 -2.41
C ARG A 530 3.58 7.64 -1.66
N GLY A 531 4.43 8.56 -2.12
CA GLY A 531 5.71 8.87 -1.46
C GLY A 531 6.85 7.89 -1.79
N VAL A 532 6.59 6.92 -2.67
CA VAL A 532 7.56 5.98 -3.24
C VAL A 532 7.32 5.85 -4.75
N ALA A 533 8.37 5.63 -5.53
CA ALA A 533 8.32 5.63 -7.00
C ALA A 533 7.90 6.98 -7.62
N CYS A 534 7.18 6.96 -8.74
CA CYS A 534 6.75 8.12 -9.51
C CYS A 534 5.31 7.96 -10.03
N GLN A 535 4.76 9.04 -10.58
CA GLN A 535 3.69 8.93 -11.56
C GLN A 535 4.24 9.19 -12.96
N PHE A 536 3.71 8.50 -13.96
CA PHE A 536 4.19 8.58 -15.34
C PHE A 536 3.08 8.90 -16.33
N GLY A 537 3.34 9.84 -17.23
CA GLY A 537 2.38 10.34 -18.20
C GLY A 537 2.25 9.49 -19.48
N PRO A 538 1.30 9.85 -20.36
CA PRO A 538 1.05 9.17 -21.63
C PRO A 538 2.24 9.17 -22.60
N ASP A 539 3.11 10.18 -22.53
CA ASP A 539 4.35 10.28 -23.31
C ASP A 539 5.38 9.22 -22.89
N ILE A 540 5.51 8.97 -21.58
CA ILE A 540 6.39 7.92 -21.04
C ILE A 540 5.90 6.54 -21.48
N THR A 541 4.59 6.28 -21.38
CA THR A 541 3.99 5.04 -21.87
C THR A 541 4.19 4.86 -23.37
N ALA A 542 3.90 5.89 -24.17
CA ALA A 542 4.05 5.82 -25.62
C ALA A 542 5.50 5.54 -26.04
N LYS A 543 6.48 6.16 -25.36
CA LYS A 543 7.90 5.95 -25.60
C LYS A 543 8.32 4.52 -25.23
N PHE A 544 8.00 4.05 -24.02
CA PHE A 544 8.37 2.70 -23.58
C PHE A 544 7.83 1.62 -24.54
N LEU A 545 6.56 1.74 -24.94
CA LEU A 545 5.94 0.80 -25.87
C LEU A 545 6.61 0.81 -27.24
N LYS A 546 6.91 2.00 -27.77
CA LYS A 546 7.59 2.15 -29.06
C LYS A 546 8.99 1.53 -29.03
N ASP A 547 9.78 1.84 -28.01
CA ASP A 547 11.18 1.43 -27.91
C ASP A 547 11.30 -0.09 -27.70
N ASN A 548 10.30 -0.72 -27.09
CA ASN A 548 10.27 -2.16 -26.82
C ASN A 548 9.37 -2.96 -27.79
N ASN A 549 8.85 -2.32 -28.85
CA ASN A 549 7.96 -2.93 -29.85
C ASN A 549 6.70 -3.60 -29.26
N LEU A 550 6.09 -2.95 -28.27
CA LEU A 550 4.88 -3.39 -27.58
C LEU A 550 3.67 -2.56 -28.02
N SER A 551 2.47 -3.03 -27.70
CA SER A 551 1.20 -2.39 -28.07
C SER A 551 0.54 -1.68 -26.89
N PHE A 552 0.54 -2.28 -25.71
CA PHE A 552 -0.05 -1.67 -24.51
C PHE A 552 0.54 -2.27 -23.23
N VAL A 553 0.30 -1.57 -22.11
CA VAL A 553 0.63 -2.01 -20.75
C VAL A 553 -0.66 -2.42 -20.03
N ILE A 554 -0.64 -3.56 -19.34
CA ILE A 554 -1.64 -3.90 -18.32
C ILE A 554 -0.97 -3.77 -16.95
N ARG A 555 -1.63 -3.06 -16.03
CA ARG A 555 -1.21 -2.92 -14.65
C ARG A 555 -2.38 -3.05 -13.68
N SER A 556 -2.10 -3.06 -12.37
CA SER A 556 -3.12 -3.25 -11.33
C SER A 556 -3.08 -2.16 -10.25
N HIS A 557 -2.74 -2.43 -8.98
CA HIS A 557 -2.25 -1.51 -7.92
C HIS A 557 -3.12 -0.30 -7.51
N GLU A 558 -4.11 0.09 -8.32
CA GLU A 558 -5.10 1.12 -8.02
C GLU A 558 -6.49 0.54 -8.19
N MET A 559 -7.28 0.65 -7.13
CA MET A 559 -8.71 0.37 -7.18
C MET A 559 -9.39 1.29 -8.21
N LYS A 560 -10.21 0.70 -9.08
CA LYS A 560 -11.07 1.40 -10.03
C LYS A 560 -12.53 1.02 -9.75
N GLU A 561 -13.43 2.00 -9.82
CA GLU A 561 -14.86 1.81 -9.51
C GLU A 561 -15.49 0.67 -10.33
N GLU A 562 -15.18 0.62 -11.63
CA GLU A 562 -15.67 -0.39 -12.55
C GLU A 562 -14.77 -1.64 -12.64
N GLY A 563 -13.77 -1.76 -11.75
CA GLY A 563 -12.79 -2.85 -11.72
C GLY A 563 -11.69 -2.73 -12.79
N TYR A 564 -11.80 -1.79 -13.72
CA TYR A 564 -10.76 -1.46 -14.69
C TYR A 564 -10.84 -0.01 -15.15
N GLU A 565 -9.76 0.49 -15.75
CA GLU A 565 -9.73 1.77 -16.45
C GLU A 565 -8.78 1.71 -17.65
N VAL A 566 -9.15 2.37 -18.75
CA VAL A 566 -8.32 2.47 -19.96
C VAL A 566 -7.79 3.89 -20.06
N GLU A 567 -6.48 4.03 -19.93
CA GLU A 567 -5.78 5.31 -19.79
C GLU A 567 -4.78 5.52 -20.95
N HIS A 568 -4.17 6.70 -20.99
CA HIS A 568 -3.09 7.05 -21.94
C HIS A 568 -3.44 6.78 -23.43
N GLY A 569 -4.70 7.03 -23.81
CA GLY A 569 -5.17 6.83 -25.18
C GLY A 569 -5.24 5.36 -25.60
N GLY A 570 -5.60 4.46 -24.69
CA GLY A 570 -5.74 3.02 -24.98
C GLY A 570 -4.45 2.22 -24.85
N LYS A 571 -3.36 2.85 -24.40
CA LYS A 571 -2.03 2.23 -24.29
C LYS A 571 -1.71 1.73 -22.89
N LEU A 572 -2.50 2.12 -21.90
CA LEU A 572 -2.37 1.65 -20.53
C LEU A 572 -3.74 1.22 -20.02
N ILE A 573 -3.77 0.08 -19.34
CA ILE A 573 -4.97 -0.51 -18.79
C ILE A 573 -4.69 -0.84 -17.33
N THR A 574 -5.52 -0.32 -16.44
CA THR A 574 -5.54 -0.71 -15.03
C THR A 574 -6.63 -1.76 -14.83
N VAL A 575 -6.34 -2.89 -14.19
CA VAL A 575 -7.31 -3.94 -13.83
C VAL A 575 -7.20 -4.27 -12.34
N PHE A 576 -8.34 -4.47 -11.67
CA PHE A 576 -8.41 -4.69 -10.23
C PHE A 576 -9.46 -5.77 -9.93
N SER A 577 -9.08 -6.85 -9.24
CA SER A 577 -9.93 -8.04 -9.07
C SER A 577 -10.51 -8.21 -7.66
N ALA A 578 -10.39 -7.20 -6.80
CA ALA A 578 -10.96 -7.18 -5.46
C ALA A 578 -12.23 -6.32 -5.44
N PRO A 579 -13.42 -6.88 -5.73
CA PRO A 579 -14.67 -6.14 -5.67
C PRO A 579 -15.02 -5.78 -4.22
N ASN A 580 -15.76 -4.68 -4.02
CA ASN A 580 -16.07 -4.13 -2.70
C ASN A 580 -14.85 -4.11 -1.77
N TYR A 581 -13.75 -3.53 -2.27
CA TYR A 581 -12.46 -3.62 -1.64
C TYR A 581 -12.51 -3.21 -0.16
N CYS A 582 -11.90 -4.03 0.71
CA CYS A 582 -11.91 -3.86 2.17
C CYS A 582 -13.32 -3.77 2.80
N ASP A 583 -14.34 -4.31 2.14
CA ASP A 583 -15.75 -4.27 2.54
C ASP A 583 -16.40 -2.87 2.60
N GLU A 584 -15.70 -1.84 2.09
CA GLU A 584 -16.10 -0.43 2.23
C GLU A 584 -16.27 0.29 0.89
N MET A 585 -15.48 -0.08 -0.13
CA MET A 585 -15.33 0.77 -1.32
C MET A 585 -16.47 0.62 -2.35
N GLY A 586 -17.24 -0.46 -2.32
CA GLY A 586 -18.37 -0.68 -3.24
C GLY A 586 -18.02 -0.86 -4.72
N ASN A 587 -16.73 -0.88 -5.08
CA ASN A 587 -16.28 -1.05 -6.47
C ASN A 587 -16.61 -2.44 -7.03
N LYS A 588 -16.66 -2.56 -8.36
CA LYS A 588 -16.63 -3.85 -9.05
C LYS A 588 -15.20 -4.38 -9.11
N GLY A 589 -15.07 -5.68 -9.31
CA GLY A 589 -13.84 -6.34 -9.73
C GLY A 589 -13.90 -6.59 -11.23
N ALA A 590 -12.75 -6.72 -11.88
CA ALA A 590 -12.67 -7.15 -13.27
C ALA A 590 -11.46 -8.06 -13.53
N PHE A 591 -11.56 -8.86 -14.58
CA PHE A 591 -10.42 -9.53 -15.21
C PHE A 591 -10.46 -9.32 -16.72
N ILE A 592 -9.31 -9.46 -17.37
CA ILE A 592 -9.14 -9.26 -18.81
C ILE A 592 -8.93 -10.61 -19.47
N ARG A 593 -9.65 -10.91 -20.56
CA ARG A 593 -9.32 -12.04 -21.45
C ARG A 593 -8.60 -11.54 -22.69
N LEU A 594 -7.48 -12.16 -23.02
CA LEU A 594 -6.67 -11.88 -24.20
C LEU A 594 -6.62 -13.13 -25.07
N LYS A 595 -7.12 -13.01 -26.30
CA LYS A 595 -7.05 -14.08 -27.30
C LYS A 595 -5.75 -13.98 -28.09
N GLY A 596 -5.03 -15.09 -28.25
CA GLY A 596 -3.68 -15.08 -28.82
C GLY A 596 -3.59 -14.51 -30.24
N SER A 597 -4.66 -14.66 -31.05
CA SER A 597 -4.71 -14.15 -32.43
C SER A 597 -4.80 -12.63 -32.53
N GLU A 598 -5.47 -11.99 -31.58
CA GLU A 598 -5.89 -10.58 -31.66
C GLU A 598 -5.19 -9.72 -30.61
N MET A 599 -4.93 -10.28 -29.43
CA MET A 599 -4.42 -9.59 -28.24
C MET A 599 -5.28 -8.38 -27.84
N GLU A 600 -6.56 -8.38 -28.22
CA GLU A 600 -7.54 -7.35 -27.83
C GLU A 600 -8.04 -7.61 -26.39
N PRO A 601 -7.94 -6.63 -25.48
CA PRO A 601 -8.45 -6.75 -24.11
C PRO A 601 -9.97 -6.85 -24.06
N LYS A 602 -10.50 -7.98 -23.56
CA LYS A 602 -11.93 -8.14 -23.23
C LYS A 602 -12.12 -8.08 -21.73
N PHE A 603 -12.82 -7.05 -21.26
CA PHE A 603 -13.08 -6.82 -19.84
C PHE A 603 -14.29 -7.62 -19.38
N HIS A 604 -14.14 -8.32 -18.26
CA HIS A 604 -15.22 -9.04 -17.60
C HIS A 604 -15.34 -8.55 -16.16
N GLN A 605 -16.43 -7.84 -15.88
CA GLN A 605 -16.69 -7.28 -14.56
C GLN A 605 -17.49 -8.25 -13.70
N PHE A 606 -17.28 -8.19 -12.39
CA PHE A 606 -18.02 -8.97 -11.40
C PHE A 606 -18.15 -8.18 -10.10
N THR A 607 -19.14 -8.53 -9.28
CA THR A 607 -19.38 -7.92 -7.98
C THR A 607 -18.92 -8.85 -6.86
N ALA A 608 -18.77 -8.29 -5.66
CA ALA A 608 -18.37 -9.03 -4.48
C ALA A 608 -19.40 -10.12 -4.14
N VAL A 609 -18.91 -11.21 -3.56
CA VAL A 609 -19.75 -12.27 -2.99
C VAL A 609 -19.66 -12.27 -1.47
N SER A 610 -20.66 -12.86 -0.82
CA SER A 610 -20.64 -13.00 0.64
C SER A 610 -19.47 -13.85 1.10
N HIS A 611 -18.82 -13.43 2.17
CA HIS A 611 -17.81 -14.19 2.90
C HIS A 611 -18.21 -14.31 4.39
N PRO A 612 -17.54 -15.18 5.18
CA PRO A 612 -17.75 -15.27 6.62
C PRO A 612 -17.50 -13.94 7.33
N PRO A 613 -18.18 -13.71 8.46
CA PRO A 613 -18.05 -12.46 9.19
C PRO A 613 -16.64 -12.28 9.75
N GLY A 614 -16.11 -11.08 9.57
CA GLY A 614 -14.79 -10.65 10.05
C GLY A 614 -14.42 -9.37 9.33
N PRO A 615 -13.85 -8.36 10.01
CA PRO A 615 -13.47 -7.13 9.33
C PRO A 615 -12.28 -7.38 8.41
N ALA A 616 -12.18 -6.61 7.32
CA ALA A 616 -10.90 -6.39 6.67
C ALA A 616 -9.87 -5.90 7.71
N MET A 617 -8.59 -6.15 7.44
CA MET A 617 -7.48 -5.74 8.31
C MET A 617 -7.49 -6.37 9.71
N GLN A 618 -8.21 -7.49 9.92
CA GLN A 618 -8.33 -8.16 11.23
C GLN A 618 -6.97 -8.47 11.87
N TYR A 619 -5.98 -8.82 11.04
CA TYR A 619 -4.64 -9.23 11.46
C TYR A 619 -3.58 -8.15 11.21
N ALA A 620 -3.99 -6.97 10.75
CA ALA A 620 -3.10 -5.86 10.46
C ALA A 620 -2.49 -5.26 11.74
N ASN A 621 -1.46 -4.45 11.55
CA ASN A 621 -0.89 -3.70 12.66
C ASN A 621 -1.99 -2.82 13.29
N PRO A 622 -2.26 -2.94 14.61
CA PRO A 622 -3.30 -2.15 15.26
C PRO A 622 -3.15 -0.64 15.04
N MET A 623 -1.95 -0.16 14.74
CA MET A 623 -1.70 1.24 14.46
C MET A 623 -2.37 1.78 13.18
N LEU A 624 -2.72 0.91 12.23
CA LEU A 624 -3.48 1.30 11.04
C LEU A 624 -4.93 1.65 11.37
N SER A 625 -5.51 1.09 12.44
CA SER A 625 -6.85 1.46 12.90
C SER A 625 -6.96 2.93 13.34
N PHE A 626 -5.82 3.60 13.55
CA PHE A 626 -5.73 5.01 13.92
C PHE A 626 -5.47 5.95 12.73
N VAL A 627 -5.31 5.44 11.50
CA VAL A 627 -5.03 6.25 10.30
C VAL A 627 -6.31 6.81 9.70
#